data_AF-A0A1C7N0M0-F1
#
_entry.id   AF-A0A1C7N0M0-F1
#
_cell.length_a   1.000
_cell.length_b   1.000
_cell.length_c   1.000
_cell.angle_alpha   90.00
_cell.angle_beta   90.00
_cell.angle_gamma   90.00
#
_symmetry.space_group_name_H-M   'P 1'
#
loop_
_entity.id
_entity.type
_entity.pdbx_description
1 polymer ?
#
loop_
_entity_poly.entity_id
_entity_poly.type
_entity_poly.pdbx_seq_one_letter_code
_entity_poly.pdbx_strand_id
1 'polypeptide(L)'
;MFPTKNNRPFYTNKSSRKRQKWLWRMALVSLLCLLYIVSRTFSTSSTSPSAFRIRPSHTHRLEVQLEAPSRSEQFKELAIAKQTKLVPVGTSIPKIVHFVYGMRDPNPTLDLIHYLSIKSAHDRVKPDKIMFHYHHKPVGDYFERALPMLTLNQVDMVETIFDRPVSHYAHRADVVRLQVLQEYGGIYFDLDVISLKSLDHLLNREFIMAQEGISRSNRINYNYITYLESLDGAVGLCNAMIMARPHSRFLQRWYATYASFDYNDWNYHSVILPGKLAPHFSKEITVLNHTSYFWPLWDSHGLRTLFLEKSYDFSANLGTHIWESAANKNLMRDLDEQVIMEIDNSLYCQLRPFLLDGKPDPRPGSCRILSHSEREDGLIGHWPLSNSDSTINPLPAHDISGHQLTGLIRNGRYTEHGVSLSGDTSYIFLTMPIETAIQPLTVGWWMKTTTQLDGRMVMVVQTDHGRLCITTHAGNQGTVMEIKTIHRDETWTWAPIDSLTIRPTPYLINDDQYHHYMLVVDPMANARGEPALVLYMDRHVVASRFGWQLPKAIGTLVKGIWFGSIEPLNDKYQDPWDNSVSLEAEFRDIQVWERSLNVTEALKQMSLTT
;
A
#
# COMPACT_ATOMS: atom_id res chain seq x y z
N MET A 1 -20.72 -65.02 47.56
CA MET A 1 -20.35 -66.44 47.48
C MET A 1 -19.01 -66.52 46.75
N PHE A 2 -17.89 -66.59 47.49
CA PHE A 2 -16.65 -67.21 46.98
C PHE A 2 -16.90 -68.75 46.88
N PRO A 3 -16.08 -69.64 46.24
CA PRO A 3 -14.64 -69.48 45.97
C PRO A 3 -14.02 -70.29 44.77
N THR A 4 -12.67 -70.20 44.60
CA THR A 4 -11.68 -71.27 44.27
C THR A 4 -11.67 -71.95 42.88
N LYS A 5 -10.59 -72.49 42.30
CA LYS A 5 -9.11 -72.56 42.51
C LYS A 5 -8.54 -73.36 41.32
N ASN A 6 -7.45 -72.85 40.73
CA ASN A 6 -6.25 -73.58 40.31
C ASN A 6 -6.29 -75.03 39.75
N ASN A 7 -5.62 -75.25 38.60
CA ASN A 7 -4.49 -76.21 38.50
C ASN A 7 -3.58 -75.97 37.26
N ARG A 8 -2.27 -76.08 37.48
CA ARG A 8 -1.12 -75.99 36.56
C ARG A 8 -0.93 -77.32 35.77
N PRO A 9 0.19 -77.60 35.04
CA PRO A 9 1.25 -76.77 34.41
C PRO A 9 1.47 -77.17 32.92
N PHE A 10 2.37 -76.51 32.17
CA PHE A 10 3.50 -77.15 31.45
C PHE A 10 4.37 -76.11 30.71
N TYR A 11 5.65 -76.44 30.65
CA TYR A 11 6.80 -75.60 30.34
C TYR A 11 7.11 -75.50 28.83
N THR A 12 8.08 -74.62 28.51
CA THR A 12 8.84 -74.44 27.25
C THR A 12 8.26 -73.34 26.33
N ASN A 13 9.02 -72.41 25.74
CA ASN A 13 10.40 -72.43 25.27
C ASN A 13 10.96 -70.98 25.24
N LYS A 14 11.92 -70.63 26.12
CA LYS A 14 12.46 -69.26 26.28
C LYS A 14 13.63 -68.90 25.34
N SER A 15 14.01 -69.77 24.41
CA SER A 15 15.22 -69.55 23.57
C SER A 15 14.96 -68.89 22.21
N SER A 16 13.75 -68.98 21.62
CA SER A 16 13.48 -68.39 20.29
C SER A 16 13.25 -66.87 20.32
N ARG A 17 12.60 -66.36 21.37
CA ARG A 17 12.29 -64.92 21.52
C ARG A 17 13.52 -64.03 21.73
N LYS A 18 14.60 -64.54 22.33
CA LYS A 18 15.86 -63.78 22.49
C LYS A 18 16.62 -63.67 21.17
N ARG A 19 16.64 -64.74 20.36
CA ARG A 19 17.29 -64.73 19.04
C ARG A 19 16.55 -63.82 18.05
N GLN A 20 15.22 -63.82 18.09
CA GLN A 20 14.40 -62.93 17.27
C GLN A 20 14.58 -61.46 17.65
N LYS A 21 14.63 -61.12 18.95
CA LYS A 21 14.92 -59.74 19.40
C LYS A 21 16.34 -59.28 19.03
N TRP A 22 17.31 -60.19 18.98
CA TRP A 22 18.68 -59.86 18.56
C TRP A 22 18.76 -59.64 17.03
N LEU A 23 18.07 -60.47 16.24
CA LEU A 23 17.95 -60.29 14.79
C LEU A 23 17.23 -58.97 14.43
N TRP A 24 16.17 -58.60 15.14
CA TRP A 24 15.49 -57.30 14.95
C TRP A 24 16.39 -56.12 15.28
N ARG A 25 17.24 -56.23 16.32
CA ARG A 25 18.20 -55.17 16.65
C ARG A 25 19.32 -55.05 15.61
N MET A 26 19.82 -56.16 15.09
CA MET A 26 20.80 -56.14 14.00
C MET A 26 20.19 -55.60 12.70
N ALA A 27 18.95 -55.98 12.36
CA ALA A 27 18.26 -55.43 11.20
C ALA A 27 18.01 -53.91 11.33
N LEU A 28 17.69 -53.43 12.55
CA LEU A 28 17.50 -52.00 12.80
C LEU A 28 18.82 -51.22 12.69
N VAL A 29 19.93 -51.78 13.20
CA VAL A 29 21.26 -51.17 13.08
C VAL A 29 21.73 -51.19 11.62
N SER A 30 21.49 -52.28 10.89
CA SER A 30 21.79 -52.34 9.46
C SER A 30 20.95 -51.34 8.65
N LEU A 31 19.67 -51.17 8.98
CA LEU A 31 18.80 -50.17 8.35
C LEU A 31 19.27 -48.74 8.66
N LEU A 32 19.68 -48.46 9.90
CA LEU A 32 20.22 -47.15 10.30
C LEU A 32 21.57 -46.88 9.63
N CYS A 33 22.44 -47.89 9.50
CA CYS A 33 23.68 -47.78 8.75
C CYS A 33 23.42 -47.60 7.25
N LEU A 34 22.41 -48.28 6.68
CA LEU A 34 22.03 -48.10 5.28
C LEU A 34 21.47 -46.70 5.04
N LEU A 35 20.61 -46.19 5.93
CA LEU A 35 20.10 -44.81 5.88
C LEU A 35 21.22 -43.78 6.06
N TYR A 36 22.20 -44.05 6.94
CA TYR A 36 23.37 -43.22 7.10
C TYR A 36 24.27 -43.22 5.86
N ILE A 37 24.48 -44.38 5.23
CA ILE A 37 25.25 -44.50 3.99
C ILE A 37 24.49 -43.84 2.84
N VAL A 38 23.19 -44.07 2.68
CA VAL A 38 22.34 -43.39 1.68
C VAL A 38 22.35 -41.87 1.87
N SER A 39 22.32 -41.40 3.12
CA SER A 39 22.46 -39.96 3.43
C SER A 39 23.84 -39.39 3.08
N ARG A 40 24.87 -40.22 2.98
CA ARG A 40 26.23 -39.81 2.58
C ARG A 40 26.54 -40.06 1.10
N THR A 41 25.90 -41.02 0.44
CA THR A 41 26.10 -41.36 -0.97
C THR A 41 25.21 -40.57 -1.92
N PHE A 42 24.13 -39.95 -1.44
CA PHE A 42 23.46 -38.84 -2.15
C PHE A 42 24.14 -37.50 -1.84
N SER A 43 25.45 -37.44 -2.08
CA SER A 43 26.16 -36.19 -2.36
C SER A 43 26.26 -36.06 -3.87
N THR A 44 25.11 -35.88 -4.54
CA THR A 44 25.10 -35.48 -5.94
C THR A 44 25.57 -34.05 -6.03
N SER A 45 26.63 -33.84 -6.79
CA SER A 45 27.12 -32.55 -7.26
C SER A 45 26.01 -31.78 -7.95
N SER A 46 25.29 -30.94 -7.20
CA SER A 46 24.47 -29.88 -7.77
C SER A 46 25.39 -28.69 -8.04
N THR A 47 25.72 -28.45 -9.30
CA THR A 47 25.97 -27.10 -9.78
C THR A 47 24.72 -26.28 -9.47
N SER A 48 24.75 -25.55 -8.36
CA SER A 48 23.70 -24.63 -7.96
C SER A 48 23.55 -23.58 -9.07
N PRO A 49 22.35 -23.40 -9.67
CA PRO A 49 21.98 -22.06 -10.11
C PRO A 49 22.07 -21.20 -8.86
N SER A 50 22.69 -20.03 -8.96
CA SER A 50 22.77 -19.04 -7.89
C SER A 50 21.39 -18.80 -7.28
N ALA A 51 21.07 -19.55 -6.22
CA ALA A 51 19.96 -19.28 -5.35
C ALA A 51 20.30 -17.94 -4.72
N PHE A 52 19.60 -16.90 -5.17
CA PHE A 52 19.45 -15.68 -4.38
C PHE A 52 18.98 -16.13 -3.00
N ARG A 53 19.91 -16.22 -2.05
CA ARG A 53 19.57 -16.22 -0.63
C ARG A 53 18.87 -14.88 -0.42
N ILE A 54 17.55 -14.91 -0.43
CA ILE A 54 16.75 -13.91 0.25
C ILE A 54 17.31 -13.92 1.68
N ARG A 55 18.06 -12.87 2.02
CA ARG A 55 18.48 -12.65 3.39
C ARG A 55 17.18 -12.58 4.22
N PRO A 56 17.08 -13.30 5.35
CA PRO A 56 16.01 -13.08 6.29
C PRO A 56 15.97 -11.61 6.66
N SER A 57 14.76 -11.06 6.73
CA SER A 57 14.38 -9.69 7.07
C SER A 57 15.50 -8.81 7.63
N HIS A 58 15.71 -7.63 7.04
CA HIS A 58 16.14 -6.50 7.87
C HIS A 58 15.20 -6.48 9.07
N THR A 59 15.69 -6.83 10.27
CA THR A 59 14.95 -6.61 11.50
C THR A 59 14.45 -5.17 11.43
N HIS A 60 13.14 -4.94 11.41
CA HIS A 60 12.56 -3.60 11.40
C HIS A 60 13.04 -2.87 12.65
N ARG A 61 14.19 -2.21 12.54
CA ARG A 61 14.73 -1.39 13.62
C ARG A 61 13.96 -0.09 13.56
N LEU A 62 13.26 0.20 14.65
CA LEU A 62 12.49 1.43 14.80
C LEU A 62 13.38 2.67 14.61
N GLU A 63 14.59 2.63 15.17
CA GLU A 63 15.58 3.71 15.10
C GLU A 63 16.66 3.41 14.05
N VAL A 64 17.05 4.46 13.33
CA VAL A 64 18.14 4.44 12.36
C VAL A 64 19.41 4.95 13.03
N GLN A 65 20.50 4.22 12.84
CA GLN A 65 21.80 4.65 13.32
C GLN A 65 22.42 5.62 12.32
N LEU A 66 22.59 6.87 12.73
CA LEU A 66 23.28 7.88 11.94
C LEU A 66 24.80 7.72 12.07
N GLU A 67 25.48 7.61 10.94
CA GLU A 67 26.94 7.66 10.89
C GLU A 67 27.42 9.11 10.73
N ALA A 68 28.58 9.42 11.30
CA ALA A 68 29.21 10.72 11.06
C ALA A 68 29.62 10.79 9.57
N PRO A 69 29.42 11.93 8.89
CA PRO A 69 29.74 12.05 7.48
C PRO A 69 31.23 11.82 7.24
N SER A 70 31.54 11.00 6.23
CA SER A 70 32.91 10.56 5.91
C SER A 70 33.78 11.64 5.28
N ARG A 71 33.16 12.72 4.77
CA ARG A 71 33.83 13.90 4.20
C ARG A 71 33.46 15.15 4.99
N SER A 72 34.35 16.14 4.99
CA SER A 72 34.06 17.46 5.55
C SER A 72 33.08 18.21 4.64
N GLU A 73 31.81 17.87 4.71
CA GLU A 73 30.76 18.63 4.05
C GLU A 73 30.68 20.03 4.68
N GLN A 74 30.65 21.05 3.82
CA GLN A 74 30.47 22.43 4.21
C GLN A 74 29.34 23.02 3.38
N PHE A 75 28.25 23.35 4.05
CA PHE A 75 27.15 24.13 3.50
C PHE A 75 26.79 25.25 4.48
N LYS A 76 26.20 26.33 3.98
CA LYS A 76 25.98 27.58 4.72
C LYS A 76 25.20 27.34 6.02
N GLU A 77 24.19 26.50 5.96
CA GLU A 77 23.27 26.17 7.05
C GLU A 77 23.97 25.38 8.16
N LEU A 78 24.95 24.53 7.83
CA LEU A 78 25.78 23.86 8.82
C LEU A 78 26.63 24.86 9.62
N ALA A 79 27.15 25.90 8.96
CA ALA A 79 27.91 26.95 9.64
C ALA A 79 27.03 27.72 10.63
N ILE A 80 25.81 28.10 10.21
CA ILE A 80 24.80 28.74 11.08
C ILE A 80 24.46 27.82 12.27
N ALA A 81 24.15 26.55 12.01
CA ALA A 81 23.81 25.57 13.03
C ALA A 81 24.94 25.37 14.07
N LYS A 82 26.20 25.36 13.63
CA LYS A 82 27.38 25.24 14.53
C LYS A 82 27.60 26.48 15.38
N GLN A 83 27.34 27.67 14.83
CA GLN A 83 27.53 28.96 15.51
C GLN A 83 26.34 29.35 16.41
N THR A 84 25.22 28.64 16.29
CA THR A 84 24.02 28.90 17.09
C THR A 84 24.32 28.80 18.58
N LYS A 85 24.09 29.90 19.32
CA LYS A 85 24.23 29.94 20.77
C LYS A 85 23.02 29.24 21.40
N LEU A 86 23.27 28.08 22.00
CA LEU A 86 22.22 27.27 22.62
C LEU A 86 21.74 27.88 23.95
N VAL A 87 20.42 27.88 24.15
CA VAL A 87 19.79 28.08 25.46
C VAL A 87 19.56 26.74 26.17
N PRO A 88 19.36 26.73 27.51
CA PRO A 88 19.14 25.50 28.26
C PRO A 88 17.96 24.66 27.73
N VAL A 89 18.19 23.35 27.63
CA VAL A 89 17.20 22.37 27.14
C VAL A 89 16.28 21.93 28.28
N GLY A 90 15.02 21.66 27.97
CA GLY A 90 14.09 21.00 28.88
C GLY A 90 14.53 19.58 29.30
N THR A 91 13.88 19.03 30.32
CA THR A 91 14.28 17.76 30.95
C THR A 91 13.69 16.52 30.27
N SER A 92 12.49 16.62 29.71
CA SER A 92 11.78 15.52 29.02
C SER A 92 10.90 16.07 27.89
N ILE A 93 10.46 15.20 26.98
CA ILE A 93 9.45 15.56 25.98
C ILE A 93 8.10 15.58 26.71
N PRO A 94 7.42 16.74 26.84
CA PRO A 94 6.11 16.79 27.46
C PRO A 94 5.10 15.99 26.65
N LYS A 95 4.12 15.38 27.30
CA LYS A 95 3.08 14.60 26.61
C LYS A 95 1.95 15.50 26.10
N ILE A 96 2.34 16.53 25.36
CA ILE A 96 1.47 17.52 24.73
C ILE A 96 1.49 17.24 23.23
N VAL A 97 0.32 17.10 22.62
CA VAL A 97 0.22 16.99 21.15
C VAL A 97 -0.08 18.37 20.57
N HIS A 98 0.57 18.71 19.46
CA HIS A 98 0.41 19.98 18.75
C HIS A 98 -0.08 19.73 17.33
N PHE A 99 -1.15 20.43 16.95
CA PHE A 99 -1.59 20.56 15.56
C PHE A 99 -1.57 22.04 15.15
N VAL A 100 -1.28 22.31 13.88
CA VAL A 100 -1.26 23.67 13.31
C VAL A 100 -2.22 23.72 12.12
N TYR A 101 -3.11 24.73 12.08
CA TYR A 101 -4.06 24.88 10.98
C TYR A 101 -4.50 26.33 10.76
N GLY A 102 -5.28 26.58 9.69
CA GLY A 102 -5.89 27.89 9.45
C GLY A 102 -4.90 29.00 9.05
N MET A 103 -3.83 28.65 8.33
CA MET A 103 -2.77 29.59 7.88
C MET A 103 -3.01 30.17 6.47
N ARG A 104 -4.19 29.91 5.89
CA ARG A 104 -4.54 30.30 4.52
C ARG A 104 -5.86 31.06 4.45
N ASP A 105 -6.97 30.34 4.58
CA ASP A 105 -8.31 30.87 4.33
C ASP A 105 -8.94 31.43 5.62
N PRO A 106 -9.73 32.52 5.54
CA PRO A 106 -10.32 33.17 6.72
C PRO A 106 -11.37 32.34 7.45
N ASN A 107 -11.97 31.35 6.78
CA ASN A 107 -12.98 30.45 7.34
C ASN A 107 -12.62 28.99 6.99
N PRO A 108 -11.52 28.46 7.56
CA PRO A 108 -11.10 27.10 7.25
C PRO A 108 -12.09 26.10 7.87
N THR A 109 -12.20 24.92 7.28
CA THR A 109 -13.01 23.82 7.82
C THR A 109 -12.12 22.62 8.09
N LEU A 110 -12.52 21.76 9.03
CA LEU A 110 -11.89 20.45 9.16
C LEU A 110 -12.69 19.44 8.34
N ASP A 111 -12.00 18.62 7.56
CA ASP A 111 -12.58 17.45 6.91
C ASP A 111 -12.54 16.25 7.86
N LEU A 112 -13.21 15.16 7.48
CA LEU A 112 -13.29 13.93 8.27
C LEU A 112 -11.90 13.40 8.65
N ILE A 113 -10.94 13.44 7.72
CA ILE A 113 -9.56 13.03 7.99
C ILE A 113 -8.91 13.88 9.07
N HIS A 114 -9.09 15.20 9.07
CA HIS A 114 -8.51 16.07 10.10
C HIS A 114 -9.07 15.72 11.48
N TYR A 115 -10.37 15.47 11.58
CA TYR A 115 -10.99 14.97 12.81
C TYR A 115 -10.39 13.62 13.23
N LEU A 116 -10.24 12.67 12.29
CA LEU A 116 -9.68 11.35 12.57
C LEU A 116 -8.22 11.40 13.00
N SER A 117 -7.41 12.31 12.45
CA SER A 117 -6.03 12.56 12.91
C SER A 117 -6.01 13.04 14.37
N ILE A 118 -6.84 14.01 14.73
CA ILE A 118 -6.97 14.51 16.12
C ILE A 118 -7.45 13.38 17.04
N LYS A 119 -8.51 12.67 16.65
CA LYS A 119 -9.11 11.56 17.40
C LYS A 119 -8.12 10.41 17.59
N SER A 120 -7.33 10.08 16.57
CA SER A 120 -6.31 9.03 16.66
C SER A 120 -5.21 9.39 17.66
N ALA A 121 -4.75 10.66 17.67
CA ALA A 121 -3.79 11.14 18.65
C ALA A 121 -4.38 11.11 20.07
N HIS A 122 -5.62 11.59 20.25
CA HIS A 122 -6.33 11.51 21.52
C HIS A 122 -6.40 10.07 22.06
N ASP A 123 -6.84 9.12 21.23
CA ASP A 123 -7.12 7.75 21.68
C ASP A 123 -5.85 6.89 21.85
N ARG A 124 -4.84 7.06 20.98
CA ARG A 124 -3.62 6.22 20.96
C ARG A 124 -2.46 6.83 21.72
N VAL A 125 -2.22 8.13 21.57
CA VAL A 125 -1.14 8.82 22.30
C VAL A 125 -1.58 9.07 23.73
N LYS A 126 -2.87 9.39 23.95
CA LYS A 126 -3.43 9.77 25.27
C LYS A 126 -2.63 10.90 25.91
N PRO A 127 -2.54 12.07 25.25
CA PRO A 127 -1.77 13.19 25.75
C PRO A 127 -2.45 13.85 26.95
N ASP A 128 -1.68 14.62 27.72
CA ASP A 128 -2.21 15.44 28.82
C ASP A 128 -3.09 16.58 28.27
N LYS A 129 -2.77 17.05 27.06
CA LYS A 129 -3.56 18.03 26.29
C LYS A 129 -3.18 17.98 24.81
N ILE A 130 -4.14 18.35 23.96
CA ILE A 130 -3.92 18.59 22.53
C ILE A 130 -4.02 20.09 22.29
N MET A 131 -2.91 20.75 21.98
CA MET A 131 -2.89 22.16 21.62
C MET A 131 -3.16 22.32 20.13
N PHE A 132 -4.20 23.09 19.80
CA PHE A 132 -4.58 23.39 18.43
C PHE A 132 -4.22 24.84 18.11
N HIS A 133 -3.16 25.03 17.33
CA HIS A 133 -2.62 26.33 16.99
C HIS A 133 -3.23 26.81 15.68
N TYR A 134 -3.86 27.98 15.69
CA TYR A 134 -4.53 28.51 14.49
C TYR A 134 -4.37 30.02 14.35
N HIS A 135 -4.35 30.50 13.11
CA HIS A 135 -4.55 31.92 12.85
C HIS A 135 -6.03 32.22 12.61
N HIS A 136 -6.62 31.57 11.60
CA HIS A 136 -8.07 31.57 11.39
C HIS A 136 -8.71 30.36 12.07
N LYS A 137 -9.67 30.62 12.97
CA LYS A 137 -10.35 29.56 13.72
C LYS A 137 -11.20 28.71 12.77
N PRO A 138 -11.07 27.38 12.77
CA PRO A 138 -11.91 26.55 11.93
C PRO A 138 -13.37 26.57 12.36
N VAL A 139 -14.24 26.23 11.40
CA VAL A 139 -15.68 26.04 11.59
C VAL A 139 -16.11 24.69 11.02
N GLY A 140 -17.37 24.32 11.25
CA GLY A 140 -17.99 23.10 10.69
C GLY A 140 -18.00 21.92 11.65
N ASP A 141 -18.78 20.90 11.29
CA ASP A 141 -19.18 19.81 12.18
C ASP A 141 -17.99 19.01 12.73
N TYR A 142 -16.98 18.73 11.90
CA TYR A 142 -15.79 18.00 12.34
C TYR A 142 -14.91 18.80 13.30
N PHE A 143 -14.88 20.13 13.17
CA PHE A 143 -14.20 20.98 14.15
C PHE A 143 -14.96 21.00 15.48
N GLU A 144 -16.28 21.18 15.46
CA GLU A 144 -17.11 21.13 16.67
C GLU A 144 -17.01 19.78 17.38
N ARG A 145 -16.95 18.69 16.61
CA ARG A 145 -16.72 17.33 17.14
C ARG A 145 -15.32 17.15 17.72
N ALA A 146 -14.30 17.81 17.16
CA ALA A 146 -12.94 17.77 17.67
C ALA A 146 -12.77 18.63 18.95
N LEU A 147 -13.53 19.73 19.06
CA LEU A 147 -13.35 20.79 20.06
C LEU A 147 -13.22 20.30 21.52
N PRO A 148 -13.99 19.30 22.01
CA PRO A 148 -13.83 18.79 23.37
C PRO A 148 -12.45 18.18 23.68
N MET A 149 -11.69 17.79 22.66
CA MET A 149 -10.34 17.24 22.81
C MET A 149 -9.25 18.33 22.76
N LEU A 150 -9.59 19.57 22.40
CA LEU A 150 -8.64 20.60 22.03
C LEU A 150 -8.49 21.71 23.08
N THR A 151 -7.25 22.14 23.27
CA THR A 151 -6.88 23.42 23.88
C THR A 151 -6.55 24.39 22.75
N LEU A 152 -7.41 25.37 22.54
CA LEU A 152 -7.28 26.35 21.47
C LEU A 152 -6.17 27.38 21.78
N ASN A 153 -5.29 27.62 20.81
CA ASN A 153 -4.24 28.62 20.90
C ASN A 153 -4.15 29.45 19.60
N GLN A 154 -4.62 30.69 19.63
CA GLN A 154 -4.48 31.57 18.47
C GLN A 154 -3.03 32.02 18.29
N VAL A 155 -2.54 32.04 17.05
CA VAL A 155 -1.21 32.52 16.68
C VAL A 155 -1.30 33.58 15.57
N ASP A 156 -0.28 34.43 15.51
CA ASP A 156 -0.16 35.42 14.46
C ASP A 156 0.21 34.76 13.11
N MET A 157 -0.18 35.41 12.02
CA MET A 157 0.20 34.96 10.69
C MET A 157 1.71 35.17 10.50
N VAL A 158 2.41 34.12 10.11
CA VAL A 158 3.85 34.22 9.80
C VAL A 158 4.00 34.81 8.40
N GLU A 159 4.31 36.10 8.32
CA GLU A 159 4.62 36.78 7.06
C GLU A 159 6.11 36.78 6.75
N THR A 160 6.96 36.75 7.78
CA THR A 160 8.41 36.70 7.65
C THR A 160 9.06 35.81 8.70
N ILE A 161 10.26 35.29 8.39
CA ILE A 161 11.16 34.62 9.33
C ILE A 161 12.60 35.04 9.04
N PHE A 162 13.30 35.59 10.04
CA PHE A 162 14.64 36.16 9.89
C PHE A 162 14.76 37.12 8.69
N ASP A 163 13.81 38.06 8.59
CA ASP A 163 13.68 39.04 7.50
C ASP A 163 13.45 38.44 6.10
N ARG A 164 13.07 37.15 6.03
CA ARG A 164 12.74 36.48 4.77
C ARG A 164 11.24 36.27 4.65
N PRO A 165 10.64 36.51 3.47
CA PRO A 165 9.20 36.36 3.28
C PRO A 165 8.77 34.89 3.37
N VAL A 166 7.58 34.68 3.96
CA VAL A 166 6.89 33.38 4.02
C VAL A 166 5.50 33.53 3.42
N SER A 167 5.39 33.20 2.13
CA SER A 167 4.17 33.39 1.34
C SER A 167 3.24 32.19 1.38
N HIS A 168 3.79 30.97 1.33
CA HIS A 168 3.00 29.75 1.24
C HIS A 168 2.55 29.25 2.63
N TYR A 169 1.27 28.89 2.76
CA TYR A 169 0.67 28.48 4.05
C TYR A 169 1.36 27.27 4.69
N ALA A 170 1.85 26.31 3.89
CA ALA A 170 2.63 25.17 4.39
C ALA A 170 3.92 25.63 5.09
N HIS A 171 4.63 26.61 4.53
CA HIS A 171 5.82 27.18 5.16
C HIS A 171 5.49 28.01 6.40
N ARG A 172 4.33 28.66 6.44
CA ARG A 172 3.85 29.32 7.68
C ARG A 172 3.64 28.28 8.78
N ALA A 173 3.01 27.15 8.45
CA ALA A 173 2.85 26.05 9.37
C ALA A 173 4.20 25.45 9.81
N ASP A 174 5.18 25.34 8.90
CA ASP A 174 6.57 24.93 9.21
C ASP A 174 7.20 25.82 10.27
N VAL A 175 6.98 27.14 10.21
CA VAL A 175 7.53 28.06 11.21
C VAL A 175 6.82 27.90 12.56
N VAL A 176 5.49 27.90 12.55
CA VAL A 176 4.69 27.80 13.79
C VAL A 176 4.98 26.49 14.52
N ARG A 177 5.05 25.35 13.82
CA ARG A 177 5.33 24.04 14.46
C ARG A 177 6.69 24.03 15.17
N LEU A 178 7.71 24.68 14.61
CA LEU A 178 9.03 24.77 15.26
C LEU A 178 8.99 25.72 16.46
N GLN A 179 8.31 26.85 16.35
CA GLN A 179 8.17 27.81 17.45
C GLN A 179 7.43 27.20 18.66
N VAL A 180 6.32 26.49 18.43
CA VAL A 180 5.55 25.88 19.52
C VAL A 180 6.33 24.73 20.17
N LEU A 181 7.09 23.94 19.40
CA LEU A 181 7.98 22.92 19.96
C LEU A 181 9.17 23.52 20.72
N GLN A 182 9.65 24.71 20.33
CA GLN A 182 10.67 25.42 21.09
C GLN A 182 10.13 25.87 22.45
N GLU A 183 8.93 26.44 22.47
CA GLU A 183 8.29 27.00 23.66
C GLU A 183 7.77 25.90 24.62
N TYR A 184 6.97 24.97 24.09
CA TYR A 184 6.25 23.98 24.87
C TYR A 184 6.92 22.61 24.90
N GLY A 185 7.86 22.33 24.00
CA GLY A 185 8.22 20.95 23.66
C GLY A 185 7.02 20.21 23.07
N GLY A 186 7.02 18.89 23.15
CA GLY A 186 5.84 18.07 22.86
C GLY A 186 6.00 17.19 21.64
N ILE A 187 4.85 16.80 21.08
CA ILE A 187 4.67 15.89 19.95
C ILE A 187 3.87 16.66 18.90
N TYR A 188 4.50 17.01 17.80
CA TYR A 188 3.83 17.64 16.67
C TYR A 188 3.38 16.59 15.65
N PHE A 189 2.19 16.79 15.11
CA PHE A 189 1.67 16.08 13.95
C PHE A 189 1.03 17.05 12.94
N ASP A 190 1.20 16.76 11.65
CA ASP A 190 0.32 17.31 10.61
C ASP A 190 -1.09 16.70 10.72
N LEU A 191 -2.09 17.41 10.20
CA LEU A 191 -3.50 16.98 10.30
C LEU A 191 -3.86 15.81 9.36
N ASP A 192 -2.90 15.29 8.60
CA ASP A 192 -3.00 14.07 7.80
C ASP A 192 -2.06 12.96 8.31
N VAL A 193 -1.69 13.02 9.61
CA VAL A 193 -1.00 11.93 10.32
C VAL A 193 -1.96 11.20 11.27
N ILE A 194 -2.13 9.90 11.03
CA ILE A 194 -2.91 9.00 11.89
C ILE A 194 -1.98 8.31 12.89
N SER A 195 -2.22 8.53 14.17
CA SER A 195 -1.51 7.87 15.27
C SER A 195 -2.08 6.47 15.53
N LEU A 196 -1.23 5.44 15.56
CA LEU A 196 -1.67 4.04 15.72
C LEU A 196 -1.28 3.45 17.08
N LYS A 197 -0.25 3.99 17.73
CA LYS A 197 0.33 3.46 18.98
C LYS A 197 0.63 4.56 20.01
N SER A 198 0.84 4.14 21.26
CA SER A 198 1.42 5.01 22.29
C SER A 198 2.89 5.33 21.98
N LEU A 199 3.30 6.54 22.35
CA LEU A 199 4.66 7.07 22.18
C LEU A 199 5.43 7.20 23.50
N ASP A 200 4.91 6.66 24.60
CA ASP A 200 5.50 6.83 25.94
C ASP A 200 6.97 6.38 26.01
N HIS A 201 7.31 5.32 25.27
CA HIS A 201 8.68 4.77 25.17
C HIS A 201 9.69 5.71 24.50
N LEU A 202 9.23 6.79 23.85
CA LEU A 202 10.06 7.77 23.17
C LEU A 202 10.21 9.09 23.94
N LEU A 203 9.44 9.31 25.01
CA LEU A 203 9.41 10.60 25.72
C LEU A 203 10.72 10.95 26.47
N ASN A 204 11.60 9.95 26.66
CA ASN A 204 12.91 10.14 27.28
C ASN A 204 13.98 10.71 26.33
N ARG A 205 13.72 10.77 25.02
CA ARG A 205 14.65 11.32 24.02
C ARG A 205 14.70 12.85 24.09
N GLU A 206 15.64 13.46 23.37
CA GLU A 206 15.78 14.93 23.31
C GLU A 206 14.98 15.52 22.14
N PHE A 207 15.17 14.96 20.95
CA PHE A 207 14.51 15.36 19.71
C PHE A 207 14.37 14.14 18.81
N ILE A 208 13.23 14.02 18.12
CA ILE A 208 12.89 12.90 17.26
C ILE A 208 12.27 13.40 15.96
N MET A 209 12.70 12.84 14.84
CA MET A 209 12.01 12.91 13.55
C MET A 209 12.07 11.54 12.87
N ALA A 210 11.22 11.32 11.87
CA ALA A 210 11.25 10.11 11.06
C ALA A 210 11.70 10.41 9.61
N GLN A 211 12.33 9.42 8.98
CA GLN A 211 12.77 9.52 7.59
C GLN A 211 11.60 9.59 6.62
N GLU A 212 11.68 10.46 5.61
CA GLU A 212 10.84 10.32 4.42
C GLU A 212 11.48 9.29 3.48
N GLY A 213 10.77 8.20 3.18
CA GLY A 213 11.31 7.16 2.29
C GLY A 213 11.49 7.67 0.85
N ILE A 214 12.42 7.07 0.11
CA ILE A 214 12.63 7.40 -1.31
C ILE A 214 11.60 6.69 -2.18
N SER A 215 10.75 7.47 -2.85
CA SER A 215 9.92 6.99 -3.95
C SER A 215 10.78 6.43 -5.10
N ARG A 216 10.33 5.33 -5.72
CA ARG A 216 11.00 4.74 -6.90
C ARG A 216 11.01 5.69 -8.09
N SER A 217 9.97 6.51 -8.25
CA SER A 217 9.87 7.50 -9.34
C SER A 217 10.88 8.65 -9.20
N ASN A 218 11.35 8.91 -7.97
CA ASN A 218 12.27 10.01 -7.68
C ASN A 218 13.76 9.65 -7.81
N ARG A 219 14.12 8.38 -8.01
CA ARG A 219 15.54 7.97 -8.10
C ARG A 219 16.31 8.61 -9.26
N ILE A 220 15.62 9.12 -10.29
CA ILE A 220 16.23 9.68 -11.49
C ILE A 220 16.44 11.21 -11.38
N ASN A 221 15.64 11.92 -10.58
CA ASN A 221 15.64 13.40 -10.57
C ASN A 221 16.56 14.02 -9.51
N TYR A 222 17.03 13.25 -8.53
CA TYR A 222 17.96 13.77 -7.53
C TYR A 222 19.41 13.57 -7.99
N ASN A 223 20.03 14.61 -8.57
CA ASN A 223 21.49 14.67 -8.80
C ASN A 223 22.33 14.69 -7.49
N TYR A 224 21.71 14.45 -6.32
CA TYR A 224 22.31 14.43 -4.98
C TYR A 224 22.55 13.00 -4.44
N ILE A 225 22.75 12.03 -5.35
CA ILE A 225 22.88 10.59 -5.07
C ILE A 225 23.89 10.28 -3.95
N THR A 226 24.97 11.07 -3.80
CA THR A 226 26.01 10.83 -2.78
C THR A 226 25.57 11.06 -1.34
N TYR A 227 24.50 11.82 -1.07
CA TYR A 227 24.06 12.11 0.31
C TYR A 227 23.13 11.03 0.89
N LEU A 228 22.34 10.39 0.01
CA LEU A 228 21.27 9.45 0.37
C LEU A 228 21.79 8.13 0.98
N GLU A 229 23.06 7.81 0.76
CA GLU A 229 23.72 6.65 1.37
C GLU A 229 23.81 6.77 2.90
N SER A 230 23.91 7.99 3.44
CA SER A 230 24.04 8.23 4.88
C SER A 230 22.72 8.13 5.66
N LEU A 231 21.58 8.12 4.96
CA LEU A 231 20.23 8.00 5.53
C LEU A 231 19.52 6.71 5.08
N ASP A 232 20.26 5.65 4.75
CA ASP A 232 19.70 4.35 4.39
C ASP A 232 18.62 4.43 3.28
N GLY A 233 18.81 5.31 2.30
CA GLY A 233 17.86 5.48 1.19
C GLY A 233 16.59 6.27 1.54
N ALA A 234 16.71 7.33 2.34
CA ALA A 234 15.66 8.33 2.62
C ALA A 234 15.92 9.69 1.92
N VAL A 235 14.85 10.42 1.56
CA VAL A 235 14.93 11.78 0.98
C VAL A 235 15.45 12.79 2.00
N GLY A 236 15.03 12.64 3.25
CA GLY A 236 15.35 13.52 4.37
C GLY A 236 14.59 13.11 5.63
N LEU A 237 14.37 14.05 6.54
CA LEU A 237 13.57 13.85 7.76
C LEU A 237 12.31 14.69 7.66
N CYS A 238 11.15 14.07 7.48
CA CYS A 238 9.91 14.82 7.26
C CYS A 238 9.36 15.40 8.57
N ASN A 239 8.93 16.65 8.50
CA ASN A 239 8.51 17.44 9.65
C ASN A 239 7.03 17.32 10.00
N ALA A 240 6.27 16.50 9.27
CA ALA A 240 4.89 16.15 9.61
C ALA A 240 4.78 15.36 10.92
N MET A 241 5.90 14.85 11.46
CA MET A 241 6.00 14.33 12.83
C MET A 241 7.31 14.78 13.46
N ILE A 242 7.22 15.44 14.61
CA ILE A 242 8.39 15.83 15.42
C ILE A 242 8.08 15.58 16.90
N MET A 243 9.04 15.07 17.66
CA MET A 243 8.95 15.07 19.12
C MET A 243 10.13 15.82 19.70
N ALA A 244 9.92 16.74 20.64
CA ALA A 244 10.98 17.61 21.14
C ALA A 244 10.83 17.92 22.63
N ARG A 245 11.96 17.99 23.32
CA ARG A 245 12.02 18.76 24.58
C ARG A 245 11.91 20.25 24.24
N PRO A 246 11.36 21.08 25.15
CA PRO A 246 11.45 22.53 25.03
C PRO A 246 12.90 22.93 24.81
N HIS A 247 13.13 23.77 23.80
CA HIS A 247 14.47 24.20 23.38
C HIS A 247 15.48 23.03 23.17
N SER A 248 15.09 21.89 22.61
CA SER A 248 16.06 20.84 22.22
C SER A 248 17.18 21.39 21.32
N ARG A 249 18.40 20.88 21.46
CA ARG A 249 19.58 21.47 20.79
C ARG A 249 19.45 21.41 19.28
N PHE A 250 19.03 20.26 18.76
CA PHE A 250 18.83 20.09 17.32
C PHE A 250 17.80 21.08 16.77
N LEU A 251 16.66 21.25 17.46
CA LEU A 251 15.62 22.20 17.08
C LEU A 251 16.12 23.64 17.07
N GLN A 252 16.89 24.07 18.08
CA GLN A 252 17.47 25.41 18.12
C GLN A 252 18.38 25.66 16.91
N ARG A 253 19.24 24.70 16.59
CA ARG A 253 20.17 24.78 15.45
C ARG A 253 19.42 24.82 14.13
N TRP A 254 18.47 23.91 13.94
CA TRP A 254 17.67 23.83 12.72
C TRP A 254 16.83 25.09 12.52
N TYR A 255 16.14 25.56 13.56
CA TYR A 255 15.36 26.80 13.49
C TYR A 255 16.24 28.00 13.10
N ALA A 256 17.44 28.14 13.67
CA ALA A 256 18.37 29.21 13.30
C ALA A 256 18.76 29.19 11.81
N THR A 257 18.74 28.01 11.16
CA THR A 257 19.03 27.92 9.72
C THR A 257 17.95 28.52 8.83
N TYR A 258 16.75 28.82 9.34
CA TYR A 258 15.75 29.60 8.59
C TYR A 258 16.24 31.03 8.26
N ALA A 259 17.34 31.50 8.85
CA ALA A 259 18.08 32.67 8.35
C ALA A 259 18.59 32.51 6.90
N SER A 260 18.51 31.29 6.34
CA SER A 260 18.78 30.93 4.95
C SER A 260 17.54 30.47 4.16
N PHE A 261 16.32 30.63 4.72
CA PHE A 261 15.06 30.17 4.13
C PHE A 261 14.84 30.67 2.69
N ASP A 262 14.47 29.78 1.78
CA ASP A 262 14.07 30.12 0.42
C ASP A 262 12.64 29.65 0.19
N TYR A 263 11.72 30.59 0.00
CA TYR A 263 10.31 30.27 -0.18
C TYR A 263 10.01 29.57 -1.51
N ASN A 264 10.96 29.54 -2.46
CA ASN A 264 10.80 28.85 -3.73
C ASN A 264 11.12 27.34 -3.64
N ASP A 265 11.74 26.89 -2.55
CA ASP A 265 12.09 25.48 -2.36
C ASP A 265 11.10 24.81 -1.40
N TRP A 266 10.22 23.99 -1.98
CA TRP A 266 9.07 23.40 -1.30
C TRP A 266 9.43 22.54 -0.07
N ASN A 267 10.47 21.72 -0.14
CA ASN A 267 10.77 20.75 0.90
C ASN A 267 12.18 20.83 1.47
N TYR A 268 13.01 21.77 1.00
CA TYR A 268 14.39 21.82 1.47
C TYR A 268 14.50 22.11 2.96
N HIS A 269 13.93 23.20 3.47
CA HIS A 269 14.03 23.53 4.90
C HIS A 269 13.20 22.59 5.80
N SER A 270 12.14 21.99 5.28
CA SER A 270 11.20 21.14 6.03
C SER A 270 11.58 19.66 6.05
N VAL A 271 12.26 19.14 5.02
CA VAL A 271 12.58 17.71 4.88
C VAL A 271 14.06 17.45 4.64
N ILE A 272 14.65 18.10 3.62
CA ILE A 272 16.02 17.78 3.17
C ILE A 272 17.06 18.27 4.19
N LEU A 273 16.94 19.51 4.63
CA LEU A 273 17.88 20.19 5.52
C LEU A 273 17.99 19.53 6.91
N PRO A 274 16.90 19.18 7.63
CA PRO A 274 17.03 18.43 8.87
C PRO A 274 17.70 17.07 8.64
N GLY A 275 17.46 16.42 7.49
CA GLY A 275 18.25 15.28 7.03
C GLY A 275 19.74 15.61 7.00
N LYS A 276 20.15 16.61 6.21
CA LYS A 276 21.54 17.09 6.07
C LYS A 276 22.22 17.39 7.40
N LEU A 277 21.50 17.99 8.35
CA LEU A 277 22.04 18.36 9.65
C LEU A 277 22.20 17.15 10.60
N ALA A 278 21.32 16.15 10.53
CA ALA A 278 21.24 15.06 11.50
C ALA A 278 22.57 14.27 11.67
N PRO A 279 23.30 13.86 10.61
CA PRO A 279 24.60 13.21 10.74
C PRO A 279 25.65 14.05 11.51
N HIS A 280 25.60 15.38 11.41
CA HIS A 280 26.53 16.28 12.10
C HIS A 280 26.18 16.52 13.57
N PHE A 281 24.93 16.24 13.96
CA PHE A 281 24.41 16.42 15.32
C PHE A 281 23.73 15.15 15.83
N SER A 282 24.27 13.97 15.48
CA SER A 282 23.66 12.65 15.74
C SER A 282 23.43 12.32 17.22
N LYS A 283 24.06 13.06 18.14
CA LYS A 283 23.83 12.94 19.60
C LYS A 283 22.69 13.83 20.11
N GLU A 284 22.15 14.70 19.27
CA GLU A 284 21.08 15.66 19.60
C GLU A 284 19.73 15.25 19.01
N ILE A 285 19.70 14.26 18.09
CA ILE A 285 18.50 13.76 17.42
C ILE A 285 18.45 12.23 17.42
N THR A 286 17.26 11.66 17.63
CA THR A 286 16.93 10.27 17.32
C THR A 286 16.17 10.23 16.00
N VAL A 287 16.62 9.41 15.05
CA VAL A 287 15.95 9.27 13.76
C VAL A 287 15.19 7.95 13.72
N LEU A 288 13.90 8.01 13.42
CA LEU A 288 13.09 6.82 13.19
C LEU A 288 13.13 6.39 11.73
N ASN A 289 13.05 5.08 11.50
CA ASN A 289 12.97 4.51 10.17
C ASN A 289 11.70 4.98 9.46
N HIS A 290 11.75 5.17 8.13
CA HIS A 290 10.60 5.64 7.35
C HIS A 290 9.34 4.77 7.55
N THR A 291 9.50 3.46 7.81
CA THR A 291 8.39 2.55 8.11
C THR A 291 7.62 2.86 9.40
N SER A 292 8.11 3.79 10.23
CA SER A 292 7.46 4.18 11.49
C SER A 292 6.25 5.09 11.26
N TYR A 293 6.32 5.98 10.26
CA TYR A 293 5.30 7.02 9.97
C TYR A 293 5.10 7.31 8.48
N PHE A 294 6.12 7.12 7.66
CA PHE A 294 6.15 7.58 6.27
C PHE A 294 6.17 6.42 5.27
N TRP A 295 5.69 5.23 5.68
CA TRP A 295 5.32 4.15 4.79
C TRP A 295 3.89 3.69 5.11
N PRO A 296 3.00 3.52 4.11
CA PRO A 296 3.23 3.73 2.67
C PRO A 296 3.54 5.18 2.24
N LEU A 297 4.24 5.35 1.10
CA LEU A 297 4.74 6.64 0.60
C LEU A 297 3.66 7.46 -0.14
N TRP A 298 4.01 8.70 -0.50
CA TRP A 298 3.18 9.62 -1.29
C TRP A 298 3.13 9.31 -2.79
N ASP A 299 3.91 8.35 -3.28
CA ASP A 299 3.91 7.96 -4.69
C ASP A 299 2.69 7.11 -5.06
N SER A 300 2.48 6.86 -6.35
CA SER A 300 1.33 6.05 -6.82
C SER A 300 1.24 4.70 -6.13
N HIS A 301 2.38 4.05 -5.87
CA HIS A 301 2.43 2.77 -5.18
C HIS A 301 1.95 2.87 -3.72
N GLY A 302 2.47 3.83 -2.96
CA GLY A 302 2.09 4.02 -1.57
C GLY A 302 0.65 4.50 -1.41
N LEU A 303 0.20 5.42 -2.27
CA LEU A 303 -1.19 5.89 -2.29
C LEU A 303 -2.17 4.78 -2.67
N ARG A 304 -1.85 3.96 -3.68
CA ARG A 304 -2.65 2.78 -4.01
C ARG A 304 -2.71 1.79 -2.84
N THR A 305 -1.58 1.58 -2.15
CA THR A 305 -1.51 0.72 -0.95
C THR A 305 -2.45 1.23 0.16
N LEU A 306 -2.49 2.55 0.39
CA LEU A 306 -3.34 3.18 1.41
C LEU A 306 -4.83 3.11 1.06
N PHE A 307 -5.19 3.60 -0.12
CA PHE A 307 -6.58 3.97 -0.44
C PHE A 307 -7.32 2.95 -1.31
N LEU A 308 -6.61 2.02 -1.95
CA LEU A 308 -7.23 1.07 -2.88
C LEU A 308 -7.00 -0.37 -2.43
N GLU A 309 -5.75 -0.75 -2.12
CA GLU A 309 -5.41 -2.12 -1.74
C GLU A 309 -5.81 -2.45 -0.30
N LYS A 310 -6.06 -3.73 -0.03
CA LYS A 310 -6.19 -4.33 1.31
C LYS A 310 -5.02 -5.27 1.56
N SER A 311 -3.81 -4.71 1.59
CA SER A 311 -2.56 -5.47 1.47
C SER A 311 -1.54 -5.18 2.56
N TYR A 312 -1.66 -4.07 3.29
CA TYR A 312 -0.60 -3.62 4.20
C TYR A 312 -0.94 -3.80 5.67
N ASP A 313 -0.04 -4.44 6.41
CA ASP A 313 -0.09 -4.60 7.86
C ASP A 313 0.65 -3.45 8.57
N PHE A 314 -0.10 -2.61 9.28
CA PHE A 314 0.44 -1.50 10.06
C PHE A 314 0.96 -1.90 11.45
N SER A 315 1.02 -3.20 11.77
CA SER A 315 1.44 -3.69 13.10
C SER A 315 2.82 -3.20 13.53
N ALA A 316 3.71 -2.84 12.60
CA ALA A 316 5.03 -2.25 12.88
C ALA A 316 4.99 -0.72 13.03
N ASN A 317 4.07 -0.02 12.35
CA ASN A 317 3.98 1.44 12.34
C ASN A 317 3.65 2.03 13.73
N LEU A 318 4.19 3.21 14.02
CA LEU A 318 3.75 4.03 15.15
C LEU A 318 2.56 4.92 14.74
N GLY A 319 2.58 5.37 13.49
CA GLY A 319 1.50 6.07 12.81
C GLY A 319 1.64 5.95 11.29
N THR A 320 0.81 6.66 10.54
CA THR A 320 0.94 6.77 9.09
C THR A 320 0.57 8.18 8.63
N HIS A 321 1.41 8.76 7.78
CA HIS A 321 1.09 9.94 7.00
C HIS A 321 0.24 9.50 5.82
N ILE A 322 -0.89 10.17 5.58
CA ILE A 322 -1.82 9.76 4.51
C ILE A 322 -1.70 10.61 3.24
N TRP A 323 -0.85 11.65 3.27
CA TRP A 323 -0.47 12.44 2.11
C TRP A 323 -1.66 13.14 1.45
N GLU A 324 -2.42 13.89 2.26
CA GLU A 324 -3.69 14.51 1.84
C GLU A 324 -3.54 15.30 0.53
N SER A 325 -2.49 16.12 0.42
CA SER A 325 -2.25 16.92 -0.79
C SER A 325 -2.07 16.09 -2.06
N ALA A 326 -1.60 14.85 -1.95
CA ALA A 326 -1.41 13.95 -3.08
C ALA A 326 -2.66 13.10 -3.38
N ALA A 327 -3.49 12.85 -2.35
CA ALA A 327 -4.64 11.95 -2.43
C ALA A 327 -5.99 12.67 -2.60
N ASN A 328 -6.12 13.93 -2.19
CA ASN A 328 -7.41 14.62 -2.02
C ASN A 328 -8.28 14.68 -3.27
N LYS A 329 -7.68 14.95 -4.43
CA LYS A 329 -8.40 15.20 -5.67
C LYS A 329 -9.14 13.98 -6.21
N ASN A 330 -8.51 12.80 -6.08
CA ASN A 330 -9.00 11.57 -6.69
C ASN A 330 -9.28 10.46 -5.68
N LEU A 331 -8.42 10.21 -4.69
CA LEU A 331 -8.55 9.07 -3.77
C LEU A 331 -9.39 9.39 -2.53
N MET A 332 -9.34 10.62 -2.02
CA MET A 332 -10.15 11.05 -0.85
C MET A 332 -11.38 11.88 -1.23
N ARG A 333 -11.60 12.14 -2.51
CA ARG A 333 -12.80 12.86 -2.94
C ARG A 333 -14.05 12.08 -2.53
N ASP A 334 -15.06 12.78 -2.02
CA ASP A 334 -16.33 12.24 -1.51
C ASP A 334 -16.15 11.28 -0.30
N LEU A 335 -15.02 11.36 0.41
CA LEU A 335 -14.78 10.56 1.60
C LEU A 335 -15.70 11.00 2.76
N ASP A 336 -16.48 10.06 3.26
CA ASP A 336 -17.29 10.21 4.46
C ASP A 336 -17.19 8.97 5.38
N GLU A 337 -17.89 8.99 6.50
CA GLU A 337 -17.89 7.88 7.46
C GLU A 337 -18.47 6.61 6.87
N GLN A 338 -19.49 6.71 6.02
CA GLN A 338 -20.15 5.56 5.41
C GLN A 338 -19.21 4.88 4.40
N VAL A 339 -18.46 5.65 3.61
CA VAL A 339 -17.39 5.15 2.73
C VAL A 339 -16.34 4.37 3.52
N ILE A 340 -15.83 4.94 4.62
CA ILE A 340 -14.84 4.27 5.48
C ILE A 340 -15.43 2.97 6.06
N MET A 341 -16.71 2.99 6.47
CA MET A 341 -17.37 1.83 7.07
C MET A 341 -17.72 0.74 6.06
N GLU A 342 -18.05 1.07 4.81
CA GLU A 342 -18.51 0.09 3.81
C GLU A 342 -17.37 -0.49 2.94
N ILE A 343 -16.32 0.29 2.68
CA ILE A 343 -15.22 -0.11 1.78
C ILE A 343 -13.97 -0.45 2.56
N ASP A 344 -13.43 -1.65 2.36
CA ASP A 344 -12.22 -2.11 3.05
C ASP A 344 -10.95 -1.79 2.24
N ASN A 345 -10.06 -0.94 2.75
CA ASN A 345 -8.69 -0.81 2.26
C ASN A 345 -7.73 -0.72 3.45
N SER A 346 -6.42 -0.71 3.18
CA SER A 346 -5.40 -0.72 4.23
C SER A 346 -5.59 0.45 5.21
N LEU A 347 -5.89 1.66 4.71
CA LEU A 347 -6.09 2.85 5.55
C LEU A 347 -7.42 2.82 6.32
N TYR A 348 -8.55 2.61 5.65
CA TYR A 348 -9.89 2.68 6.25
C TYR A 348 -10.02 1.65 7.37
N CYS A 349 -9.38 0.50 7.23
CA CYS A 349 -9.24 -0.48 8.30
C CYS A 349 -8.58 0.05 9.57
N GLN A 350 -7.62 0.97 9.45
CA GLN A 350 -7.02 1.65 10.61
C GLN A 350 -7.89 2.79 11.15
N LEU A 351 -8.76 3.38 10.32
CA LEU A 351 -9.61 4.51 10.70
C LEU A 351 -10.88 4.08 11.46
N ARG A 352 -11.47 2.93 11.12
CA ARG A 352 -12.71 2.44 11.74
C ARG A 352 -12.72 2.38 13.26
N PRO A 353 -11.65 1.92 13.95
CA PRO A 353 -11.64 1.92 15.40
C PRO A 353 -11.88 3.32 16.02
N PHE A 354 -11.52 4.40 15.32
CA PHE A 354 -11.73 5.77 15.79
C PHE A 354 -13.16 6.26 15.54
N LEU A 355 -13.81 5.79 14.47
CA LEU A 355 -15.25 6.04 14.21
C LEU A 355 -16.15 5.23 15.16
N LEU A 356 -15.71 4.02 15.51
CA LEU A 356 -16.47 3.08 16.34
C LEU A 356 -16.19 3.24 17.84
N ASP A 357 -15.37 4.23 18.25
CA ASP A 357 -14.92 4.42 19.64
C ASP A 357 -14.36 3.13 20.27
N GLY A 358 -13.52 2.42 19.51
CA GLY A 358 -12.86 1.18 19.91
C GLY A 358 -13.76 -0.05 19.92
N LYS A 359 -15.04 0.06 19.56
CA LYS A 359 -15.92 -1.10 19.37
C LYS A 359 -15.45 -1.93 18.16
N PRO A 360 -15.64 -3.25 18.18
CA PRO A 360 -15.33 -4.11 17.03
C PRO A 360 -16.10 -3.66 15.78
N ASP A 361 -15.50 -3.86 14.60
CA ASP A 361 -16.21 -3.69 13.33
C ASP A 361 -17.40 -4.67 13.29
N PRO A 362 -18.63 -4.19 13.00
CA PRO A 362 -19.81 -5.04 12.95
C PRO A 362 -19.78 -6.07 11.80
N ARG A 363 -18.87 -5.94 10.82
CA ARG A 363 -18.75 -6.86 9.68
C ARG A 363 -17.68 -7.92 9.98
N PRO A 364 -18.05 -9.19 10.27
CA PRO A 364 -17.09 -10.21 10.67
C PRO A 364 -16.10 -10.52 9.56
N GLY A 365 -14.80 -10.50 9.88
CA GLY A 365 -13.72 -10.77 8.93
C GLY A 365 -13.32 -9.58 8.06
N SER A 366 -13.96 -8.41 8.23
CA SER A 366 -13.49 -7.17 7.60
C SER A 366 -12.03 -6.91 7.94
N CYS A 367 -11.33 -6.23 7.03
CA CYS A 367 -9.91 -5.89 7.20
C CYS A 367 -8.94 -7.07 7.30
N ARG A 368 -9.40 -8.31 7.12
CA ARG A 368 -8.51 -9.46 6.98
C ARG A 368 -7.68 -9.32 5.70
N ILE A 369 -6.36 -9.39 5.85
CA ILE A 369 -5.41 -9.49 4.74
C ILE A 369 -5.26 -10.96 4.39
N LEU A 370 -5.48 -11.29 3.12
CA LEU A 370 -5.41 -12.66 2.61
C LEU A 370 -4.13 -12.85 1.79
N SER A 371 -3.39 -13.94 2.00
CA SER A 371 -2.21 -14.29 1.19
C SER A 371 -2.58 -14.94 -0.14
N HIS A 372 -3.42 -15.98 -0.08
CA HIS A 372 -3.87 -16.81 -1.20
C HIS A 372 -5.34 -17.18 -1.03
N SER A 373 -5.98 -17.66 -2.09
CA SER A 373 -7.31 -18.28 -2.02
C SER A 373 -7.31 -19.45 -1.04
N GLU A 374 -8.34 -19.52 -0.20
CA GLU A 374 -8.56 -20.65 0.72
C GLU A 374 -9.48 -21.72 0.10
N ARG A 375 -9.91 -21.54 -1.15
CA ARG A 375 -10.83 -22.45 -1.84
C ARG A 375 -10.07 -23.48 -2.65
N GLU A 376 -10.54 -24.72 -2.61
CA GLU A 376 -9.97 -25.82 -3.40
C GLU A 376 -10.06 -25.59 -4.91
N ASP A 377 -11.08 -24.86 -5.36
CA ASP A 377 -11.26 -24.50 -6.77
C ASP A 377 -10.41 -23.28 -7.19
N GLY A 378 -9.58 -22.73 -6.32
CA GLY A 378 -8.68 -21.61 -6.59
C GLY A 378 -9.39 -20.29 -6.89
N LEU A 379 -10.70 -20.16 -6.64
CA LEU A 379 -11.43 -18.90 -6.83
C LEU A 379 -10.93 -17.87 -5.81
N ILE A 380 -10.41 -16.75 -6.29
CA ILE A 380 -9.97 -15.62 -5.45
C ILE A 380 -11.20 -14.80 -5.02
N GLY A 381 -12.00 -14.36 -6.00
CA GLY A 381 -13.08 -13.42 -5.76
C GLY A 381 -14.18 -13.54 -6.81
N HIS A 382 -15.40 -13.23 -6.40
CA HIS A 382 -16.58 -13.23 -7.26
C HIS A 382 -17.44 -12.02 -6.93
N TRP A 383 -17.52 -11.07 -7.85
CA TRP A 383 -18.29 -9.85 -7.75
C TRP A 383 -19.45 -9.87 -8.74
N PRO A 384 -20.69 -10.18 -8.29
CA PRO A 384 -21.85 -10.19 -9.18
C PRO A 384 -22.13 -8.82 -9.79
N LEU A 385 -21.73 -7.75 -9.09
CA LEU A 385 -22.05 -6.36 -9.41
C LEU A 385 -23.57 -6.12 -9.51
N SER A 386 -24.35 -6.84 -8.69
CA SER A 386 -25.79 -6.66 -8.55
C SER A 386 -26.11 -5.49 -7.61
N ASN A 387 -27.26 -4.85 -7.84
CA ASN A 387 -27.72 -3.63 -7.18
C ASN A 387 -27.50 -3.61 -5.65
N SER A 388 -27.07 -2.45 -5.14
CA SER A 388 -26.87 -2.14 -3.73
C SER A 388 -27.72 -0.92 -3.36
N ASP A 389 -28.31 -0.91 -2.17
CA ASP A 389 -29.04 0.26 -1.65
C ASP A 389 -28.09 1.42 -1.26
N SER A 390 -26.78 1.20 -1.37
CA SER A 390 -25.76 2.19 -1.02
C SER A 390 -25.73 3.35 -2.02
N THR A 391 -25.62 4.58 -1.49
CA THR A 391 -25.62 5.82 -2.29
C THR A 391 -24.30 6.59 -2.21
N ILE A 392 -23.27 5.99 -1.60
CA ILE A 392 -21.95 6.62 -1.43
C ILE A 392 -21.13 6.61 -2.73
N ASN A 393 -20.05 7.40 -2.76
CA ASN A 393 -19.07 7.35 -3.85
C ASN A 393 -17.64 7.31 -3.26
N PRO A 394 -16.81 6.29 -3.55
CA PRO A 394 -17.10 5.14 -4.41
C PRO A 394 -18.16 4.20 -3.81
N LEU A 395 -18.87 3.47 -4.68
CA LEU A 395 -19.80 2.40 -4.26
C LEU A 395 -19.00 1.12 -3.92
N PRO A 396 -19.45 0.31 -2.96
CA PRO A 396 -18.84 -0.98 -2.68
C PRO A 396 -19.19 -1.99 -3.79
N ALA A 397 -18.22 -2.81 -4.20
CA ALA A 397 -18.44 -4.02 -4.97
C ALA A 397 -18.26 -5.23 -4.05
N HIS A 398 -19.36 -5.93 -3.78
CA HIS A 398 -19.42 -7.03 -2.82
C HIS A 398 -18.87 -8.34 -3.41
N ASP A 399 -17.92 -8.95 -2.69
CA ASP A 399 -17.39 -10.29 -2.99
C ASP A 399 -18.24 -11.37 -2.33
N ILE A 400 -18.70 -12.34 -3.11
CA ILE A 400 -19.46 -13.51 -2.64
C ILE A 400 -18.65 -14.82 -2.68
N SER A 401 -17.36 -14.77 -2.97
CA SER A 401 -16.49 -15.95 -2.99
C SER A 401 -16.33 -16.63 -1.62
N GLY A 402 -16.52 -15.85 -0.55
CA GLY A 402 -16.25 -16.23 0.85
C GLY A 402 -14.98 -15.60 1.43
N HIS A 403 -14.14 -14.94 0.62
CA HIS A 403 -12.91 -14.29 1.08
C HIS A 403 -13.10 -12.85 1.54
N GLN A 404 -14.26 -12.25 1.26
CA GLN A 404 -14.59 -10.87 1.65
C GLN A 404 -13.58 -9.89 1.07
N LEU A 405 -13.15 -10.10 -0.18
CA LEU A 405 -12.27 -9.17 -0.87
C LEU A 405 -13.01 -7.86 -1.14
N THR A 406 -12.25 -6.77 -1.18
CA THR A 406 -12.80 -5.46 -1.48
C THR A 406 -12.89 -5.28 -2.99
N GLY A 407 -14.05 -4.85 -3.46
CA GLY A 407 -14.17 -4.10 -4.70
C GLY A 407 -14.70 -2.71 -4.42
N LEU A 408 -14.31 -1.74 -5.25
CA LEU A 408 -14.89 -0.40 -5.26
C LEU A 408 -15.22 0.03 -6.68
N ILE A 409 -16.28 0.82 -6.81
CA ILE A 409 -16.78 1.37 -8.07
C ILE A 409 -16.79 2.88 -7.92
N ARG A 410 -15.83 3.57 -8.53
CA ARG A 410 -15.73 5.03 -8.51
C ARG A 410 -16.59 5.61 -9.61
N ASN A 411 -17.44 6.58 -9.30
CA ASN A 411 -18.31 7.31 -10.25
C ASN A 411 -19.17 6.44 -11.18
N GLY A 412 -19.26 5.13 -10.94
CA GLY A 412 -20.13 4.21 -11.66
C GLY A 412 -21.52 4.17 -11.04
N ARG A 413 -22.46 3.50 -11.71
CA ARG A 413 -23.84 3.36 -11.23
C ARG A 413 -24.29 1.92 -11.37
N TYR A 414 -24.91 1.38 -10.32
CA TYR A 414 -25.65 0.13 -10.44
C TYR A 414 -26.82 0.30 -11.42
N THR A 415 -27.01 -0.71 -12.26
CA THR A 415 -28.14 -0.86 -13.18
C THR A 415 -28.96 -2.09 -12.75
N GLU A 416 -30.01 -2.41 -13.50
CA GLU A 416 -30.76 -3.66 -13.31
C GLU A 416 -29.86 -4.91 -13.51
N HIS A 417 -28.81 -4.79 -14.32
CA HIS A 417 -28.05 -5.94 -14.82
C HIS A 417 -26.56 -5.92 -14.45
N GLY A 418 -26.05 -4.86 -13.83
CA GLY A 418 -24.63 -4.74 -13.51
C GLY A 418 -24.26 -3.34 -13.03
N VAL A 419 -23.10 -2.87 -13.48
CA VAL A 419 -22.56 -1.54 -13.21
C VAL A 419 -22.21 -0.84 -14.51
N SER A 420 -22.78 0.35 -14.70
CA SER A 420 -22.47 1.24 -15.82
C SER A 420 -21.31 2.17 -15.46
N LEU A 421 -20.33 2.22 -16.36
CA LEU A 421 -19.21 3.16 -16.36
C LEU A 421 -19.38 4.13 -17.53
N SER A 422 -19.20 5.42 -17.28
CA SER A 422 -19.47 6.50 -18.23
C SER A 422 -18.35 6.75 -19.24
N GLY A 423 -17.20 6.09 -19.11
CA GLY A 423 -16.03 6.37 -19.95
C GLY A 423 -15.32 7.69 -19.65
N ASP A 424 -15.64 8.34 -18.53
CA ASP A 424 -14.94 9.54 -18.05
C ASP A 424 -14.04 9.20 -16.84
N THR A 425 -14.50 9.51 -15.62
CA THR A 425 -13.75 9.27 -14.37
C THR A 425 -14.26 8.05 -13.60
N SER A 426 -15.04 7.19 -14.26
CA SER A 426 -15.65 6.00 -13.66
C SER A 426 -14.78 4.75 -13.86
N TYR A 427 -14.60 3.96 -12.82
CA TYR A 427 -13.84 2.70 -12.88
C TYR A 427 -14.25 1.73 -11.78
N ILE A 428 -13.91 0.46 -11.97
CA ILE A 428 -13.97 -0.57 -10.94
C ILE A 428 -12.55 -0.96 -10.57
N PHE A 429 -12.26 -1.05 -9.27
CA PHE A 429 -11.00 -1.59 -8.76
C PHE A 429 -11.28 -2.75 -7.80
N LEU A 430 -10.61 -3.88 -8.03
CA LEU A 430 -10.76 -5.10 -7.25
C LEU A 430 -9.42 -5.46 -6.58
N THR A 431 -9.46 -5.66 -5.27
CA THR A 431 -8.30 -6.07 -4.46
C THR A 431 -7.99 -7.55 -4.65
N MET A 432 -6.71 -7.90 -4.54
CA MET A 432 -6.22 -9.28 -4.66
C MET A 432 -5.48 -9.70 -3.38
N PRO A 433 -5.48 -11.00 -3.05
CA PRO A 433 -4.58 -11.56 -2.03
C PRO A 433 -3.12 -11.20 -2.30
N ILE A 434 -2.34 -10.97 -1.23
CA ILE A 434 -1.03 -10.33 -1.31
C ILE A 434 0.05 -11.14 -2.05
N GLU A 435 -0.16 -12.46 -2.22
CA GLU A 435 0.73 -13.36 -2.93
C GLU A 435 0.15 -13.83 -4.28
N THR A 436 -0.92 -13.18 -4.76
CA THR A 436 -1.51 -13.49 -6.08
C THR A 436 -0.50 -13.25 -7.20
N ALA A 437 -0.19 -14.29 -7.97
CA ALA A 437 0.66 -14.19 -9.14
C ALA A 437 -0.17 -13.96 -10.42
N ILE A 438 0.40 -13.25 -11.39
CA ILE A 438 -0.20 -13.10 -12.73
C ILE A 438 -0.12 -14.39 -13.57
N GLN A 439 0.70 -15.36 -13.13
CA GLN A 439 0.83 -16.68 -13.74
C GLN A 439 0.93 -17.78 -12.66
N PRO A 440 0.00 -18.74 -12.61
CA PRO A 440 -1.24 -18.82 -13.40
C PRO A 440 -2.32 -17.84 -12.91
N LEU A 441 -3.20 -17.39 -13.80
CA LEU A 441 -4.33 -16.50 -13.46
C LEU A 441 -5.48 -16.71 -14.45
N THR A 442 -6.72 -16.71 -13.98
CA THR A 442 -7.92 -16.62 -14.83
C THR A 442 -8.82 -15.48 -14.37
N VAL A 443 -9.33 -14.69 -15.31
CA VAL A 443 -10.30 -13.62 -15.05
C VAL A 443 -11.47 -13.75 -16.02
N GLY A 444 -12.68 -13.90 -15.49
CA GLY A 444 -13.93 -13.93 -16.26
C GLY A 444 -14.80 -12.72 -15.95
N TRP A 445 -15.49 -12.17 -16.94
CA TRP A 445 -16.45 -11.07 -16.75
C TRP A 445 -17.44 -10.97 -17.89
N TRP A 446 -18.59 -10.37 -17.63
CA TRP A 446 -19.53 -9.95 -18.66
C TRP A 446 -19.39 -8.46 -18.94
N MET A 447 -19.48 -8.09 -20.21
CA MET A 447 -19.45 -6.68 -20.63
C MET A 447 -20.31 -6.47 -21.87
N LYS A 448 -20.93 -5.29 -21.95
CA LYS A 448 -21.43 -4.70 -23.20
C LYS A 448 -20.93 -3.28 -23.36
N THR A 449 -20.78 -2.83 -24.61
CA THR A 449 -20.40 -1.45 -24.93
C THR A 449 -20.89 -1.09 -26.34
N THR A 450 -21.00 0.20 -26.62
CA THR A 450 -21.23 0.75 -27.96
C THR A 450 -20.02 1.54 -28.45
N THR A 451 -18.92 1.55 -27.70
CA THR A 451 -17.79 2.42 -27.98
C THR A 451 -17.15 2.12 -29.33
N GLN A 452 -16.86 3.17 -30.08
CA GLN A 452 -16.10 3.13 -31.33
C GLN A 452 -14.68 3.70 -31.14
N LEU A 453 -14.32 4.02 -29.89
CA LEU A 453 -13.07 4.70 -29.58
C LEU A 453 -11.94 3.68 -29.44
N ASP A 454 -10.79 4.01 -30.04
CA ASP A 454 -9.56 3.23 -29.92
C ASP A 454 -8.90 3.44 -28.56
N GLY A 455 -8.15 2.44 -28.09
CA GLY A 455 -7.24 2.55 -26.95
C GLY A 455 -7.90 2.62 -25.57
N ARG A 456 -9.19 2.32 -25.45
CA ARG A 456 -9.93 2.37 -24.17
C ARG A 456 -9.65 1.14 -23.32
N MET A 457 -9.47 1.32 -22.03
CA MET A 457 -9.09 0.26 -21.08
C MET A 457 -10.32 -0.57 -20.72
N VAL A 458 -10.34 -1.83 -21.16
CA VAL A 458 -11.37 -2.80 -20.77
C VAL A 458 -11.04 -3.35 -19.39
N MET A 459 -9.84 -3.92 -19.25
CA MET A 459 -9.34 -4.54 -18.03
C MET A 459 -7.83 -4.36 -17.91
N VAL A 460 -7.34 -4.11 -16.70
CA VAL A 460 -5.91 -4.01 -16.42
C VAL A 460 -5.55 -4.83 -15.18
N VAL A 461 -4.67 -5.82 -15.36
CA VAL A 461 -3.99 -6.49 -14.24
C VAL A 461 -2.78 -5.66 -13.87
N GLN A 462 -2.88 -4.92 -12.77
CA GLN A 462 -1.77 -4.14 -12.21
C GLN A 462 -0.83 -5.11 -11.47
N THR A 463 0.45 -5.10 -11.83
CA THR A 463 1.48 -5.85 -11.11
C THR A 463 2.39 -4.92 -10.30
N ASP A 464 3.39 -5.47 -9.61
CA ASP A 464 4.35 -4.71 -8.82
C ASP A 464 5.28 -3.81 -9.65
N HIS A 465 5.52 -4.13 -10.93
CA HIS A 465 6.41 -3.34 -11.80
C HIS A 465 5.79 -2.92 -13.14
N GLY A 466 4.61 -3.42 -13.50
CA GLY A 466 3.99 -3.09 -14.77
C GLY A 466 2.51 -3.43 -14.85
N ARG A 467 2.02 -3.62 -16.07
CA ARG A 467 0.59 -3.88 -16.32
C ARG A 467 0.38 -4.80 -17.52
N LEU A 468 -0.57 -5.73 -17.41
CA LEU A 468 -1.17 -6.44 -18.54
C LEU A 468 -2.54 -5.80 -18.81
N CYS A 469 -2.72 -5.24 -20.00
CA CYS A 469 -3.89 -4.47 -20.38
C CYS A 469 -4.66 -5.17 -21.51
N ILE A 470 -5.98 -5.17 -21.40
CA ILE A 470 -6.92 -5.42 -22.50
C ILE A 470 -7.50 -4.06 -22.89
N THR A 471 -7.33 -3.67 -24.15
CA THR A 471 -7.81 -2.38 -24.68
C THR A 471 -8.69 -2.54 -25.90
N THR A 472 -9.53 -1.56 -26.17
CA THR A 472 -10.26 -1.49 -27.44
C THR A 472 -9.29 -1.19 -28.59
N HIS A 473 -9.55 -1.77 -29.75
CA HIS A 473 -8.90 -1.44 -31.00
C HIS A 473 -9.98 -1.13 -32.05
N ALA A 474 -10.02 0.12 -32.51
CA ALA A 474 -11.00 0.56 -33.50
C ALA A 474 -10.47 0.25 -34.92
N GLY A 475 -11.22 -0.59 -35.65
CA GLY A 475 -10.93 -0.93 -37.03
C GLY A 475 -12.05 -0.51 -37.99
N ASN A 476 -11.82 -0.69 -39.29
CA ASN A 476 -12.78 -0.31 -40.33
C ASN A 476 -14.13 -1.05 -40.24
N GLN A 477 -14.15 -2.24 -39.64
CA GLN A 477 -15.34 -3.10 -39.51
C GLN A 477 -16.02 -2.99 -38.14
N GLY A 478 -15.45 -2.22 -37.21
CA GLY A 478 -15.93 -2.09 -35.83
C GLY A 478 -14.80 -2.18 -34.81
N THR A 479 -15.18 -2.26 -33.53
CA THR A 479 -14.25 -2.28 -32.41
C THR A 479 -14.02 -3.71 -31.94
N VAL A 480 -12.77 -4.04 -31.65
CA VAL A 480 -12.33 -5.36 -31.18
C VAL A 480 -11.41 -5.20 -29.95
N MET A 481 -10.99 -6.29 -29.28
CA MET A 481 -10.10 -6.24 -28.09
C MET A 481 -8.64 -6.59 -28.36
N GLU A 482 -7.70 -5.71 -28.05
CA GLU A 482 -6.26 -5.97 -28.10
C GLU A 482 -5.70 -6.28 -26.70
N ILE A 483 -4.71 -7.18 -26.62
CA ILE A 483 -3.93 -7.40 -25.39
C ILE A 483 -2.54 -6.80 -25.57
N LYS A 484 -2.07 -6.05 -24.57
CA LYS A 484 -0.72 -5.49 -24.51
C LYS A 484 -0.17 -5.47 -23.09
N THR A 485 1.14 -5.40 -22.96
CA THR A 485 1.81 -5.16 -21.68
C THR A 485 2.54 -3.82 -21.72
N ILE A 486 2.49 -3.08 -20.61
CA ILE A 486 3.24 -1.83 -20.44
C ILE A 486 4.14 -1.89 -19.21
N HIS A 487 5.28 -1.23 -19.28
CA HIS A 487 6.27 -1.12 -18.19
C HIS A 487 6.80 0.30 -18.09
N ARG A 488 7.49 0.59 -17.00
CA ARG A 488 8.29 1.81 -16.88
C ARG A 488 9.61 1.63 -17.64
N ASP A 489 9.89 2.53 -18.57
CA ASP A 489 11.18 2.59 -19.27
C ASP A 489 12.28 3.26 -18.40
N GLU A 490 13.48 3.43 -18.98
CA GLU A 490 14.62 4.05 -18.29
C GLU A 490 14.39 5.52 -17.90
N THR A 491 13.42 6.19 -18.54
CA THR A 491 13.01 7.57 -18.24
C THR A 491 11.84 7.64 -17.26
N TRP A 492 11.44 6.49 -16.71
CA TRP A 492 10.25 6.35 -15.86
C TRP A 492 8.96 6.77 -16.55
N THR A 493 8.83 6.53 -17.85
CA THR A 493 7.57 6.71 -18.59
C THR A 493 6.94 5.35 -18.90
N TRP A 494 5.61 5.28 -18.98
CA TRP A 494 4.93 4.05 -19.39
C TRP A 494 5.13 3.82 -20.88
N ALA A 495 5.76 2.71 -21.22
CA ALA A 495 6.01 2.29 -22.59
C ALA A 495 5.45 0.89 -22.86
N PRO A 496 4.91 0.65 -24.06
CA PRO A 496 4.55 -0.70 -24.49
C PRO A 496 5.77 -1.61 -24.55
N ILE A 497 5.54 -2.91 -24.40
CA ILE A 497 6.53 -3.93 -24.70
C ILE A 497 6.20 -4.46 -26.10
N ASP A 498 6.96 -3.98 -27.10
CA ASP A 498 6.68 -4.17 -28.53
C ASP A 498 6.46 -5.62 -28.97
N SER A 499 7.02 -6.59 -28.25
CA SER A 499 6.90 -8.02 -28.56
C SER A 499 5.55 -8.65 -28.19
N LEU A 500 4.62 -7.87 -27.60
CA LEU A 500 3.46 -8.41 -26.86
C LEU A 500 2.11 -7.79 -27.19
N THR A 501 1.97 -7.20 -28.38
CA THR A 501 0.67 -6.80 -28.90
C THR A 501 -0.01 -7.99 -29.56
N ILE A 502 -1.14 -8.45 -29.01
CA ILE A 502 -1.96 -9.51 -29.59
C ILE A 502 -3.25 -8.86 -30.09
N ARG A 503 -3.33 -8.69 -31.41
CA ARG A 503 -4.54 -8.20 -32.05
C ARG A 503 -5.61 -9.31 -32.07
N PRO A 504 -6.88 -8.95 -31.86
CA PRO A 504 -7.97 -9.90 -31.88
C PRO A 504 -8.35 -10.34 -33.30
N THR A 505 -9.15 -11.38 -33.35
CA THR A 505 -9.90 -11.88 -34.51
C THR A 505 -11.19 -11.02 -34.71
N PRO A 506 -12.04 -11.23 -35.74
CA PRO A 506 -13.04 -10.25 -36.19
C PRO A 506 -14.29 -10.14 -35.30
N TYR A 507 -14.22 -10.54 -34.04
CA TYR A 507 -15.35 -10.49 -33.11
C TYR A 507 -15.51 -9.07 -32.58
N LEU A 508 -16.57 -8.40 -33.04
CA LEU A 508 -16.91 -7.05 -32.67
C LEU A 508 -17.48 -7.00 -31.25
N ILE A 509 -17.22 -5.91 -30.54
CA ILE A 509 -17.68 -5.71 -29.15
C ILE A 509 -18.64 -4.54 -28.98
N ASN A 510 -18.87 -3.77 -30.06
CA ASN A 510 -19.58 -2.50 -30.05
C ASN A 510 -21.03 -2.60 -30.55
N ASP A 511 -21.70 -3.72 -30.26
CA ASP A 511 -23.05 -4.07 -30.71
C ASP A 511 -24.14 -3.93 -29.64
N ASP A 512 -23.79 -3.36 -28.48
CA ASP A 512 -24.66 -3.21 -27.30
C ASP A 512 -25.19 -4.53 -26.72
N GLN A 513 -24.57 -5.67 -27.05
CA GLN A 513 -24.91 -6.97 -26.49
C GLN A 513 -23.94 -7.37 -25.38
N TYR A 514 -24.46 -8.12 -24.40
CA TYR A 514 -23.62 -8.73 -23.39
C TYR A 514 -22.87 -9.91 -23.99
N HIS A 515 -21.55 -9.84 -23.89
CA HIS A 515 -20.66 -10.94 -24.19
C HIS A 515 -19.94 -11.38 -22.91
N HIS A 516 -19.69 -12.68 -22.81
CA HIS A 516 -18.90 -13.24 -21.74
C HIS A 516 -17.45 -13.33 -22.19
N TYR A 517 -16.55 -12.73 -21.44
CA TYR A 517 -15.11 -12.75 -21.69
C TYR A 517 -14.37 -13.59 -20.64
N MET A 518 -13.28 -14.21 -21.05
CA MET A 518 -12.40 -14.92 -20.13
C MET A 518 -10.94 -14.82 -20.56
N LEU A 519 -10.12 -14.19 -19.74
CA LEU A 519 -8.66 -14.19 -19.87
C LEU A 519 -8.09 -15.38 -19.09
N VAL A 520 -7.34 -16.25 -19.76
CA VAL A 520 -6.59 -17.35 -19.15
C VAL A 520 -5.10 -17.15 -19.39
N VAL A 521 -4.33 -17.14 -18.30
CA VAL A 521 -2.87 -17.09 -18.32
C VAL A 521 -2.33 -18.39 -17.71
N ASP A 522 -1.76 -19.25 -18.55
CA ASP A 522 -1.27 -20.56 -18.16
C ASP A 522 0.18 -20.76 -18.63
N PRO A 523 1.18 -20.65 -17.72
CA PRO A 523 2.58 -20.81 -18.10
C PRO A 523 2.91 -22.24 -18.57
N MET A 524 2.09 -23.23 -18.20
CA MET A 524 2.29 -24.66 -18.52
C MET A 524 1.54 -25.10 -19.77
N ALA A 525 0.63 -24.29 -20.32
CA ALA A 525 -0.18 -24.63 -21.49
C ALA A 525 0.66 -24.96 -22.73
N ASN A 526 1.77 -24.24 -22.95
CA ASN A 526 2.65 -24.51 -24.10
C ASN A 526 3.20 -25.95 -24.08
N ALA A 527 3.46 -26.53 -22.89
CA ALA A 527 3.93 -27.91 -22.75
C ALA A 527 2.85 -28.94 -23.14
N ARG A 528 1.58 -28.52 -23.16
CA ARG A 528 0.43 -29.32 -23.62
C ARG A 528 0.06 -29.02 -25.08
N GLY A 529 0.81 -28.15 -25.77
CA GLY A 529 0.47 -27.72 -27.14
C GLY A 529 -0.64 -26.67 -27.20
N GLU A 530 -0.97 -26.04 -26.08
CA GLU A 530 -2.00 -25.00 -25.94
C GLU A 530 -1.35 -23.61 -25.80
N PRO A 531 -2.03 -22.50 -26.17
CA PRO A 531 -1.46 -21.17 -25.97
C PRO A 531 -1.38 -20.78 -24.49
N ALA A 532 -0.26 -20.19 -24.06
CA ALA A 532 -0.05 -19.73 -22.67
C ALA A 532 -0.85 -18.49 -22.28
N LEU A 533 -1.40 -17.76 -23.24
CA LEU A 533 -2.26 -16.61 -23.03
C LEU A 533 -3.42 -16.70 -24.00
N VAL A 534 -4.65 -16.72 -23.48
CA VAL A 534 -5.88 -16.83 -24.27
C VAL A 534 -6.93 -15.88 -23.73
N LEU A 535 -7.58 -15.15 -24.63
CA LEU A 535 -8.81 -14.40 -24.35
C LEU A 535 -9.95 -15.06 -25.12
N TYR A 536 -10.98 -15.45 -24.39
CA TYR A 536 -12.23 -15.96 -24.94
C TYR A 536 -13.29 -14.86 -24.96
N MET A 537 -14.20 -14.93 -25.94
CA MET A 537 -15.46 -14.20 -26.00
C MET A 537 -16.53 -15.20 -26.46
N ASP A 538 -17.60 -15.36 -25.68
CA ASP A 538 -18.71 -16.29 -25.97
C ASP A 538 -18.25 -17.66 -26.45
N ARG A 539 -17.31 -18.27 -25.71
CA ARG A 539 -16.71 -19.60 -25.98
C ARG A 539 -15.80 -19.68 -27.20
N HIS A 540 -15.54 -18.56 -27.89
CA HIS A 540 -14.60 -18.49 -29.00
C HIS A 540 -13.29 -17.87 -28.54
N VAL A 541 -12.16 -18.36 -29.06
CA VAL A 541 -10.85 -17.71 -28.85
C VAL A 541 -10.79 -16.46 -29.70
N VAL A 542 -10.72 -15.29 -29.07
CA VAL A 542 -10.64 -14.01 -29.79
C VAL A 542 -9.25 -13.44 -29.90
N ALA A 543 -8.38 -13.74 -28.92
CA ALA A 543 -6.96 -13.45 -28.97
C ALA A 543 -6.19 -14.58 -28.28
N SER A 544 -5.04 -14.98 -28.81
CA SER A 544 -4.17 -15.94 -28.13
C SER A 544 -2.70 -15.80 -28.54
N ARG A 545 -1.80 -16.27 -27.69
CA ARG A 545 -0.36 -16.30 -27.99
C ARG A 545 0.29 -17.58 -27.48
N PHE A 546 0.66 -18.44 -28.43
CA PHE A 546 1.52 -19.59 -28.15
C PHE A 546 2.92 -19.10 -27.76
N GLY A 547 3.54 -19.76 -26.78
CA GLY A 547 4.89 -19.40 -26.34
C GLY A 547 4.98 -18.10 -25.54
N TRP A 548 3.85 -17.47 -25.16
CA TRP A 548 3.89 -16.24 -24.37
C TRP A 548 4.69 -16.46 -23.08
N GLN A 549 5.64 -15.55 -22.80
CA GLN A 549 6.43 -15.52 -21.59
C GLN A 549 6.16 -14.20 -20.87
N LEU A 550 5.90 -14.26 -19.57
CA LEU A 550 5.70 -13.05 -18.77
C LEU A 550 6.95 -12.18 -18.82
N PRO A 551 6.84 -10.90 -19.23
CA PRO A 551 7.96 -9.99 -19.20
C PRO A 551 8.48 -9.81 -17.77
N LYS A 552 9.77 -10.07 -17.56
CA LYS A 552 10.41 -9.80 -16.27
C LYS A 552 10.23 -8.34 -15.82
N ALA A 553 10.14 -7.42 -16.79
CA ALA A 553 9.99 -5.98 -16.56
C ALA A 553 8.66 -5.61 -15.87
N ILE A 554 7.58 -6.38 -16.04
CA ILE A 554 6.31 -6.08 -15.37
C ILE A 554 6.19 -6.73 -14.00
N GLY A 555 7.07 -7.66 -13.64
CA GLY A 555 6.98 -8.36 -12.35
C GLY A 555 5.86 -9.39 -12.31
N THR A 556 5.64 -10.01 -11.14
CA THR A 556 4.81 -11.22 -11.01
C THR A 556 3.63 -11.07 -10.07
N LEU A 557 3.72 -10.19 -9.08
CA LEU A 557 2.71 -10.05 -8.04
C LEU A 557 1.63 -9.10 -8.50
N VAL A 558 0.37 -9.53 -8.46
CA VAL A 558 -0.80 -8.71 -8.77
C VAL A 558 -1.11 -7.80 -7.59
N LYS A 559 -1.29 -6.51 -7.86
CA LYS A 559 -1.64 -5.48 -6.87
C LYS A 559 -3.10 -5.05 -6.93
N GLY A 560 -3.79 -5.44 -7.99
CA GLY A 560 -5.23 -5.24 -8.15
C GLY A 560 -5.62 -5.37 -9.62
N ILE A 561 -6.93 -5.44 -9.86
CA ILE A 561 -7.47 -5.50 -11.22
C ILE A 561 -8.42 -4.33 -11.42
N TRP A 562 -8.19 -3.57 -12.49
CA TRP A 562 -9.02 -2.44 -12.89
C TRP A 562 -9.93 -2.83 -14.04
N PHE A 563 -11.14 -2.28 -14.07
CA PHE A 563 -12.04 -2.33 -15.23
C PHE A 563 -12.51 -0.93 -15.61
N GLY A 564 -12.61 -0.70 -16.91
CA GLY A 564 -13.09 0.56 -17.50
C GLY A 564 -12.12 1.74 -17.44
N SER A 565 -11.01 1.63 -16.72
CA SER A 565 -9.94 2.63 -16.65
C SER A 565 -8.66 2.00 -16.12
N ILE A 566 -7.70 2.83 -15.71
CA ILE A 566 -6.39 2.44 -15.22
C ILE A 566 -5.88 3.44 -14.18
N GLU A 567 -5.00 3.03 -13.28
CA GLU A 567 -4.25 3.96 -12.45
C GLU A 567 -3.55 5.04 -13.32
N PRO A 568 -3.53 6.32 -12.90
CA PRO A 568 -2.99 7.42 -13.72
C PRO A 568 -1.59 7.12 -14.26
N LEU A 569 -1.40 7.33 -15.57
CA LEU A 569 -0.13 7.03 -16.25
C LEU A 569 1.01 7.97 -15.81
N ASN A 570 0.70 9.16 -15.31
CA ASN A 570 1.69 10.10 -14.77
C ASN A 570 2.15 9.78 -13.34
N ASP A 571 1.65 8.70 -12.70
CA ASP A 571 1.87 8.36 -11.27
C ASP A 571 1.42 9.44 -10.26
N LYS A 572 0.59 10.38 -10.68
CA LYS A 572 0.17 11.51 -9.82
C LYS A 572 -1.33 11.48 -9.61
N TYR A 573 -1.74 10.96 -8.46
CA TYR A 573 -3.14 11.02 -8.04
C TYR A 573 -3.64 12.44 -7.74
N GLN A 574 -2.76 13.43 -7.59
CA GLN A 574 -3.15 14.85 -7.49
C GLN A 574 -3.46 15.50 -8.84
N ASP A 575 -3.06 14.89 -9.96
CA ASP A 575 -3.34 15.42 -11.29
C ASP A 575 -4.77 15.06 -11.72
N PRO A 576 -5.39 15.76 -12.69
CA PRO A 576 -6.66 15.31 -13.25
C PRO A 576 -6.57 13.86 -13.74
N TRP A 577 -7.60 13.07 -13.50
CA TRP A 577 -7.67 11.70 -14.00
C TRP A 577 -7.64 11.69 -15.53
N ASP A 578 -6.81 10.83 -16.12
CA ASP A 578 -6.75 10.68 -17.57
C ASP A 578 -7.96 9.89 -18.07
N ASN A 579 -8.98 10.61 -18.50
CA ASN A 579 -10.20 10.04 -19.07
C ASN A 579 -10.06 9.65 -20.54
N SER A 580 -8.94 9.97 -21.21
CA SER A 580 -8.74 9.62 -22.62
C SER A 580 -8.62 8.11 -22.86
N VAL A 581 -8.30 7.36 -21.81
CA VAL A 581 -8.19 5.90 -21.82
C VAL A 581 -9.37 5.20 -21.16
N SER A 582 -10.33 5.93 -20.60
CA SER A 582 -11.51 5.34 -19.95
C SER A 582 -12.53 4.81 -20.96
N LEU A 583 -13.18 3.71 -20.60
CA LEU A 583 -14.16 2.99 -21.41
C LEU A 583 -15.57 3.22 -20.87
N GLU A 584 -16.48 3.62 -21.76
CA GLU A 584 -17.92 3.58 -21.52
C GLU A 584 -18.43 2.17 -21.78
N ALA A 585 -18.90 1.50 -20.74
CA ALA A 585 -19.37 0.11 -20.81
C ALA A 585 -20.20 -0.26 -19.57
N GLU A 586 -20.95 -1.34 -19.67
CA GLU A 586 -21.63 -1.97 -18.53
C GLU A 586 -20.98 -3.32 -18.22
N PHE A 587 -20.56 -3.51 -16.97
CA PHE A 587 -19.89 -4.71 -16.47
C PHE A 587 -20.79 -5.47 -15.49
N ARG A 588 -20.72 -6.80 -15.50
CA ARG A 588 -21.35 -7.64 -14.46
C ARG A 588 -20.58 -8.93 -14.25
N ASP A 589 -20.82 -9.56 -13.10
CA ASP A 589 -20.37 -10.92 -12.79
C ASP A 589 -18.87 -11.16 -13.08
N ILE A 590 -18.01 -10.46 -12.33
CA ILE A 590 -16.55 -10.58 -12.43
C ILE A 590 -16.06 -11.69 -11.51
N GLN A 591 -15.24 -12.60 -12.03
CA GLN A 591 -14.68 -13.73 -11.29
C GLN A 591 -13.17 -13.83 -11.55
N VAL A 592 -12.40 -14.13 -10.51
CA VAL A 592 -10.93 -14.23 -10.59
C VAL A 592 -10.47 -15.50 -9.90
N TRP A 593 -9.55 -16.25 -10.51
CA TRP A 593 -8.93 -17.46 -9.94
C TRP A 593 -7.41 -17.36 -9.93
N GLU A 594 -6.77 -17.86 -8.87
CA GLU A 594 -5.31 -18.01 -8.77
C GLU A 594 -4.79 -19.28 -9.48
N ARG A 595 -5.49 -19.69 -10.54
CA ARG A 595 -5.13 -20.83 -11.38
C ARG A 595 -5.59 -20.60 -12.81
N SER A 596 -5.07 -21.41 -13.72
CA SER A 596 -5.59 -21.51 -15.08
C SER A 596 -6.80 -22.45 -15.11
N LEU A 597 -7.90 -22.00 -15.70
CA LEU A 597 -8.97 -22.88 -16.14
C LEU A 597 -8.55 -23.52 -17.47
N ASN A 598 -8.60 -24.85 -17.57
CA ASN A 598 -8.37 -25.49 -18.86
C ASN A 598 -9.54 -25.20 -19.82
N VAL A 599 -9.39 -25.54 -21.11
CA VAL A 599 -10.39 -25.24 -22.14
C VAL A 599 -11.79 -25.76 -21.75
N THR A 600 -11.89 -26.97 -21.22
CA THR A 600 -13.18 -27.56 -20.84
C THR A 600 -13.81 -26.81 -19.67
N GLU A 601 -13.01 -26.46 -18.66
CA GLU A 601 -13.47 -25.67 -17.51
C GLU A 601 -13.89 -24.26 -17.93
N ALA A 602 -13.09 -23.58 -18.74
CA ALA A 602 -13.39 -22.24 -19.24
C ALA A 602 -14.71 -22.22 -20.01
N LEU A 603 -14.89 -23.15 -20.96
CA LEU A 603 -16.12 -23.25 -21.74
C LEU A 603 -17.34 -23.63 -20.89
N LYS A 604 -17.16 -24.49 -19.89
CA LYS A 604 -18.21 -24.84 -18.93
C LYS A 604 -18.60 -23.64 -18.09
N GLN A 605 -17.63 -22.91 -17.55
CA GLN A 605 -17.87 -21.71 -16.76
C GLN A 605 -18.62 -20.66 -17.59
N MET A 606 -18.27 -20.53 -18.87
CA MET A 606 -18.97 -19.65 -19.80
C MET A 606 -20.39 -20.08 -20.15
N SER A 607 -20.78 -21.32 -19.86
CA SER A 607 -22.12 -21.86 -20.09
C SER A 607 -23.01 -21.86 -18.85
N LEU A 608 -22.42 -21.70 -17.66
CA LEU A 608 -23.16 -21.66 -16.38
C LEU A 608 -23.74 -20.28 -16.06
N THR A 609 -23.26 -19.24 -16.75
CA THR A 609 -23.58 -17.83 -16.50
C THR A 609 -24.44 -17.19 -17.60
N THR A 610 -24.84 -17.94 -18.63
CA THR A 610 -25.74 -17.49 -19.71
C THR A 610 -27.19 -17.40 -19.29
#